data_AF-A0A7Z2T2P4-F1
#
_entry.id   AF-A0A7Z2T2P4-F1
#
_cell.length_a   1.000
_cell.length_b   1.000
_cell.length_c   1.000
_cell.angle_alpha   90.00
_cell.angle_beta   90.00
_cell.angle_gamma   90.00
#
_symmetry.space_group_name_H-M   'P 1'
#
loop_
_entity.id
_entity.type
_entity.pdbx_description
1 polymer ?
#
loop_
_entity_poly.entity_id
_entity_poly.type
_entity_poly.pdbx_seq_one_letter_code
_entity_poly.pdbx_strand_id
1 'polypeptide(L)'
;MRASVIYANQKDQLWLDVDVTSPATLLTAITASNIVRLFPEIDLETQKVGVFGKIKPLDSELVEGDRVEIYRPITFEDTELS
;
A
#
# COMPACT_ATOMS: atom_id res chain seq x y z
N MET A 1 -13.84 -9.48 6.88
CA MET A 1 -12.55 -10.15 6.66
C MET A 1 -11.46 -9.24 7.18
N ARG A 2 -10.45 -9.81 7.82
CA ARG A 2 -9.30 -9.06 8.32
C ARG A 2 -8.24 -8.98 7.24
N ALA A 3 -7.67 -7.80 7.09
CA ALA A 3 -6.49 -7.55 6.29
C ALA A 3 -5.59 -6.56 7.03
N SER A 4 -4.38 -6.36 6.52
CA SER A 4 -3.49 -5.30 7.00
C SER A 4 -3.02 -4.45 5.83
N VAL A 5 -2.76 -3.17 6.09
CA VAL A 5 -2.18 -2.23 5.12
C VAL A 5 -0.89 -1.69 5.70
N ILE A 6 0.19 -1.80 4.92
CA ILE A 6 1.51 -1.30 5.32
C ILE A 6 2.03 -0.27 4.32
N TYR A 7 2.68 0.76 4.87
CA TYR A 7 3.45 1.74 4.13
C TYR A 7 4.67 2.14 4.94
N ALA A 8 5.77 2.41 4.26
CA ALA A 8 6.95 2.99 4.87
C ALA A 8 7.54 4.05 3.93
N ASN A 9 7.91 5.20 4.49
CA ASN A 9 8.73 6.21 3.83
C ASN A 9 10.17 6.17 4.42
N GLN A 10 10.99 7.20 4.18
CA GLN A 10 12.37 7.23 4.72
C GLN A 10 12.44 7.43 6.24
N LYS A 11 11.38 7.92 6.86
CA LYS A 11 11.33 8.35 8.26
C LYS A 11 10.44 7.45 9.10
N ASP A 12 9.34 7.00 8.52
CA ASP A 12 8.24 6.38 9.23
C ASP A 12 7.82 5.08 8.54
N GLN A 13 7.32 4.14 9.36
CA GLN A 13 6.64 2.94 8.90
C GLN A 13 5.34 2.79 9.69
N LEU A 14 4.28 2.38 8.99
CA LEU A 14 2.98 2.13 9.60
C LEU A 14 2.42 0.78 9.16
N TRP A 15 1.80 0.09 10.11
CA TRP A 15 1.02 -1.13 9.92
C TRP A 15 -0.37 -0.89 10.50
N LEU A 16 -1.41 -1.00 9.68
CA LEU A 16 -2.79 -0.82 10.09
C LEU A 16 -3.58 -2.09 9.81
N ASP A 17 -4.13 -2.69 10.86
CA ASP A 17 -5.12 -3.75 10.71
C ASP A 17 -6.47 -3.13 10.33
N VAL A 18 -7.17 -3.76 9.38
CA VAL A 18 -8.47 -3.31 8.88
C VAL A 18 -9.45 -4.47 8.81
N ASP A 19 -10.68 -4.20 9.22
CA ASP A 19 -11.82 -5.07 8.99
C ASP A 19 -12.64 -4.51 7.81
N VAL A 20 -12.72 -5.30 6.74
CA VAL A 20 -13.47 -4.94 5.52
C VAL A 20 -14.52 -6.01 5.21
N THR A 21 -15.61 -5.61 4.56
CA THR A 21 -16.65 -6.56 4.12
C THR A 21 -16.18 -7.31 2.88
N SER A 22 -16.39 -8.62 2.84
CA SER A 22 -16.07 -9.44 1.66
C SER A 22 -17.24 -9.42 0.64
N PRO A 23 -16.98 -9.42 -0.68
CA PRO A 23 -15.66 -9.39 -1.32
C PRO A 23 -14.98 -8.03 -1.15
N ALA A 24 -13.66 -8.05 -0.96
CA ALA A 24 -12.83 -6.85 -0.80
C ALA A 24 -11.65 -6.88 -1.77
N THR A 25 -11.21 -5.70 -2.18
CA THR A 25 -10.03 -5.51 -3.04
C THR A 25 -8.91 -4.79 -2.28
N LEU A 26 -7.71 -4.75 -2.86
CA LEU A 26 -6.60 -3.94 -2.33
C LEU A 26 -7.04 -2.48 -2.10
N LEU A 27 -7.74 -1.87 -3.07
CA LEU A 27 -8.24 -0.50 -2.96
C LEU A 27 -9.19 -0.30 -1.78
N THR A 28 -10.11 -1.25 -1.54
CA THR A 28 -11.05 -1.18 -0.42
C THR A 28 -10.32 -1.21 0.92
N ALA A 29 -9.31 -2.07 1.07
CA ALA A 29 -8.49 -2.12 2.29
C ALA A 29 -7.67 -0.84 2.50
N ILE A 30 -7.02 -0.33 1.44
CA ILE A 30 -6.25 0.93 1.49
C ILE A 30 -7.18 2.08 1.91
N THR A 31 -8.36 2.16 1.32
CA THR A 31 -9.36 3.20 1.66
C THR A 31 -9.82 3.09 3.11
N ALA A 32 -10.16 1.87 3.56
CA ALA A 32 -10.62 1.62 4.94
C ALA A 32 -9.55 1.96 6.00
N SER A 33 -8.27 1.77 5.68
CA SER A 33 -7.17 2.08 6.59
C SER A 33 -6.95 3.58 6.83
N ASN A 34 -7.50 4.45 5.97
CA ASN A 34 -7.18 5.89 5.95
C ASN A 34 -5.69 6.21 5.76
N ILE A 35 -4.86 5.26 5.31
CA ILE A 35 -3.40 5.45 5.22
C ILE A 35 -3.01 6.59 4.28
N VAL A 36 -3.78 6.84 3.21
CA VAL A 36 -3.57 7.97 2.27
C VAL A 36 -3.77 9.33 2.97
N ARG A 37 -4.62 9.40 4.01
CA ARG A 37 -4.77 10.63 4.81
C ARG A 37 -3.61 10.83 5.77
N LEU A 38 -3.01 9.73 6.24
CA LEU A 38 -1.86 9.76 7.16
C LEU A 38 -0.54 10.05 6.42
N PHE A 39 -0.44 9.61 5.16
CA PHE A 39 0.69 9.84 4.26
C PHE A 39 0.18 10.47 2.95
N PRO A 40 0.00 11.81 2.91
CA PRO A 40 -0.47 12.51 1.72
C PRO A 40 0.47 12.39 0.52
N GLU A 41 1.70 11.92 0.72
CA GLU A 41 2.63 11.59 -0.37
C GLU A 41 2.27 10.29 -1.11
N ILE A 42 1.32 9.50 -0.60
CA ILE A 42 0.85 8.30 -1.28
C ILE A 42 0.03 8.71 -2.52
N ASP A 43 0.50 8.27 -3.68
CA ASP A 43 -0.17 8.36 -4.97
C ASP A 43 -0.36 6.96 -5.55
N LEU A 44 -1.59 6.45 -5.47
CA LEU A 44 -1.94 5.10 -5.93
C LEU A 44 -2.00 4.98 -7.45
N GLU A 45 -1.97 6.08 -8.21
CA GLU A 45 -1.92 6.03 -9.67
C GLU A 45 -0.51 5.69 -10.17
N THR A 46 0.51 6.11 -9.43
CA THR A 46 1.92 5.94 -9.82
C THR A 46 2.64 4.88 -9.00
N GLN A 47 2.25 4.68 -7.74
CA GLN A 47 2.88 3.70 -6.88
C GLN A 47 2.38 2.27 -7.14
N LYS A 48 3.30 1.33 -6.99
CA LYS A 48 2.97 -0.09 -7.02
C LYS A 48 2.33 -0.48 -5.69
N VAL A 49 1.34 -1.36 -5.77
CA VAL A 49 0.76 -2.04 -4.61
C VAL A 49 0.89 -3.54 -4.78
N GLY A 50 0.91 -4.27 -3.67
CA GLY A 50 1.09 -5.72 -3.71
C GLY A 50 0.63 -6.44 -2.47
N VAL A 51 0.74 -7.76 -2.53
CA VAL A 51 0.49 -8.68 -1.41
C VAL A 51 1.59 -9.72 -1.38
N PHE A 52 2.22 -9.94 -0.22
CA PHE A 52 3.35 -10.86 -0.03
C PHE A 52 4.50 -10.65 -1.04
N GLY A 53 4.93 -9.40 -1.23
CA GLY A 53 6.02 -9.05 -2.15
C GLY A 53 5.67 -9.18 -3.64
N LYS A 54 4.42 -9.49 -3.98
CA LYS A 54 3.95 -9.60 -5.38
C LYS A 54 3.09 -8.40 -5.73
N ILE A 55 3.49 -7.66 -6.76
CA ILE A 55 2.72 -6.53 -7.30
C ILE A 55 1.40 -7.07 -7.85
N LYS A 56 0.30 -6.39 -7.51
CA LYS A 56 -1.06 -6.70 -7.96
C LYS A 56 -1.79 -5.41 -8.32
N PRO A 57 -2.77 -5.46 -9.24
CA PRO A 57 -3.63 -4.30 -9.50
C PRO A 57 -4.53 -4.01 -8.29
N LEU A 58 -4.96 -2.75 -8.15
CA LEU A 58 -5.78 -2.25 -7.04
C LEU A 58 -7.14 -2.95 -6.89
N ASP A 59 -7.67 -3.50 -7.97
CA ASP A 59 -8.93 -4.24 -8.04
C ASP A 59 -8.78 -5.74 -7.73
N SER A 60 -7.55 -6.23 -7.47
CA SER A 60 -7.34 -7.61 -7.05
C SER A 60 -8.07 -7.92 -5.76
N GLU A 61 -8.77 -9.05 -5.74
CA GLU A 61 -9.44 -9.57 -4.55
C GLU A 61 -8.44 -9.93 -3.45
N LEU A 62 -8.81 -9.62 -2.21
CA LEU A 62 -8.11 -10.03 -1.01
C LEU A 62 -8.65 -11.35 -0.48
N VAL A 63 -7.76 -12.11 0.16
CA VAL A 63 -8.13 -13.24 1.02
C VAL A 63 -7.92 -12.89 2.50
N GLU A 64 -8.58 -13.61 3.40
CA GLU A 64 -8.46 -13.39 4.86
C GLU A 64 -6.99 -13.42 5.29
N GLY A 65 -6.56 -12.37 5.99
CA GLY A 65 -5.21 -12.23 6.50
C GLY A 65 -4.20 -11.64 5.52
N ASP A 66 -4.62 -11.26 4.30
CA ASP A 66 -3.72 -10.61 3.35
C ASP A 66 -3.14 -9.31 3.91
N ARG A 67 -1.87 -9.07 3.56
CA ARG A 67 -1.16 -7.82 3.83
C ARG A 67 -0.98 -7.05 2.54
N VAL A 68 -1.63 -5.90 2.46
CA VAL A 68 -1.49 -4.94 1.37
C VAL A 68 -0.26 -4.08 1.61
N GLU A 69 0.62 -4.04 0.63
CA GLU A 69 1.91 -3.35 0.67
C GLU A 69 1.86 -2.20 -0.34
N ILE A 70 2.04 -0.95 0.12
CA ILE A 70 2.17 0.22 -0.76
C ILE A 70 3.67 0.51 -0.93
N TYR A 71 4.19 0.38 -2.14
CA TYR A 71 5.62 0.59 -2.41
C TYR A 71 5.92 2.04 -2.74
N ARG A 72 6.99 2.58 -2.19
CA ARG A 72 7.51 3.91 -2.57
C ARG A 72 7.93 3.91 -4.05
N PRO A 73 7.81 5.06 -4.74
CA PRO A 73 8.50 5.26 -6.01
C PRO A 73 10.01 5.05 -5.84
N ILE A 74 10.65 4.44 -6.83
CA ILE A 74 12.11 4.42 -6.90
C ILE A 74 12.53 5.78 -7.47
N THR A 75 12.95 6.70 -6.61
CA THR A 75 13.69 7.88 -7.04
C THR A 75 15.14 7.45 -7.29
N PHE A 76 15.52 7.36 -8.56
CA PHE A 76 16.93 7.41 -8.92
C PHE A 76 17.37 8.87 -8.77
N GLU A 77 18.08 9.18 -7.70
CA GLU A 77 18.90 10.40 -7.65
C GLU A 77 20.11 10.14 -8.54
N ASP A 78 20.04 10.60 -9.80
CA ASP A 78 21.23 10.77 -10.64
C ASP A 78 22.10 11.84 -9.99
N THR A 79 22.91 11.44 -8.99
CA THR A 79 24.03 12.26 -8.56
C THR A 79 25.07 12.15 -9.67
N GLU A 80 24.96 13.01 -10.66
CA GLU A 80 25.99 13.23 -11.67
C GLU A 80 27.32 13.46 -10.96
N LEU A 81 28.34 12.72 -11.42
CA LEU A 81 29.74 13.02 -11.20
C LEU A 81 30.02 14.42 -11.76
N SER A 82 29.98 15.44 -10.91
CA SER A 82 30.56 16.76 -11.20
C SER A 82 31.97 16.86 -10.66
#